data_AF-A0AB35Y149-F1
#
_entry.id   AF-A0AB35Y149-F1
#
_cell.length_a   1.000
_cell.length_b   1.000
_cell.length_c   1.000
_cell.angle_alpha   90.00
_cell.angle_beta   90.00
_cell.angle_gamma   90.00
#
_symmetry.space_group_name_H-M   'P 1'
#
loop_
_entity.id
_entity.type
_entity.pdbx_description
1 polymer ?
#
loop_
_entity_poly.entity_id
_entity_poly.type
_entity_poly.pdbx_seq_one_letter_code
_entity_poly.pdbx_strand_id
1 'polypeptide(L)'
;MEITWLKNEDNAIQYVYASAVPQKIPLDIFKEIVQSSKENCLPEFYVISEQGKYIGYILLLADKKEDIPKPFTFLACHNGDTLPKETHKKILEFIGKRCRVNNWNKLAWLAEQEIQQL
;
A
#
# COMPACT_ATOMS: atom_id res chain seq x y z
N MET A 1 10.41 -4.97 11.75
CA MET A 1 9.55 -4.60 10.61
C MET A 1 10.36 -4.41 9.33
N GLU A 2 9.91 -5.03 8.25
CA GLU A 2 10.38 -4.83 6.87
C GLU A 2 9.19 -4.43 6.00
N ILE A 3 9.42 -3.58 4.99
CA ILE A 3 8.42 -3.17 4.01
C ILE A 3 8.97 -3.57 2.64
N THR A 4 8.31 -4.50 1.98
CA THR A 4 8.79 -5.13 0.74
C THR A 4 7.78 -4.92 -0.38
N TRP A 5 8.28 -4.56 -1.56
CA TRP A 5 7.43 -4.42 -2.75
C TRP A 5 6.90 -5.80 -3.19
N LEU A 6 5.58 -5.90 -3.39
CA LEU A 6 4.86 -7.16 -3.58
C LEU A 6 5.10 -7.87 -4.92
N LYS A 7 5.71 -7.18 -5.89
CA LYS A 7 5.70 -7.55 -7.32
C LYS A 7 6.03 -9.01 -7.63
N ASN A 8 6.96 -9.62 -6.89
CA ASN A 8 7.49 -10.96 -7.18
C ASN A 8 7.18 -12.01 -6.10
N GLU A 9 6.37 -11.69 -5.09
CA GLU A 9 6.16 -12.54 -3.91
C GLU A 9 4.74 -13.12 -3.87
N ASP A 10 4.53 -14.29 -4.48
CA ASP A 10 3.20 -14.91 -4.63
C ASP A 10 2.47 -15.11 -3.27
N ASN A 11 3.19 -15.54 -2.23
CA ASN A 11 2.62 -15.70 -0.89
C ASN A 11 2.17 -14.37 -0.29
N ALA A 12 2.94 -13.30 -0.53
CA ALA A 12 2.60 -11.97 -0.06
C ALA A 12 1.42 -11.38 -0.85
N ILE A 13 1.33 -11.64 -2.16
CA ILE A 13 0.18 -11.26 -2.99
C ILE A 13 -1.09 -11.92 -2.47
N GLN A 14 -1.05 -13.22 -2.17
CA GLN A 14 -2.20 -13.93 -1.60
C GLN A 14 -2.61 -13.36 -0.24
N TYR A 15 -1.63 -13.07 0.63
CA TYR A 15 -1.89 -12.45 1.92
C TYR A 15 -2.60 -11.10 1.76
N VAL A 16 -2.06 -10.20 0.94
CA VAL A 16 -2.65 -8.86 0.73
C VAL A 16 -4.01 -8.95 0.05
N TYR A 17 -4.18 -9.86 -0.90
CA TYR A 17 -5.48 -10.11 -1.52
C TYR A 17 -6.53 -10.49 -0.48
N ALA A 18 -6.23 -11.47 0.38
CA ALA A 18 -7.15 -11.94 1.40
C ALA A 18 -7.46 -10.87 2.46
N SER A 19 -6.51 -9.97 2.75
CA SER A 19 -6.67 -8.94 3.78
C SER A 19 -7.33 -7.64 3.30
N ALA A 20 -7.05 -7.21 2.06
CA ALA A 20 -7.28 -5.83 1.63
C ALA A 20 -8.16 -5.69 0.38
N VAL A 21 -8.27 -6.75 -0.42
CA VAL A 21 -8.86 -6.66 -1.75
C VAL A 21 -10.33 -7.09 -1.70
N PRO A 22 -11.29 -6.26 -2.16
CA PRO A 22 -12.69 -6.64 -2.21
C PRO A 22 -12.88 -7.93 -3.03
N GLN A 23 -13.71 -8.87 -2.55
CA GLN A 23 -13.97 -10.16 -3.22
C GLN A 23 -14.55 -10.04 -4.65
N LYS A 24 -14.92 -8.83 -5.08
CA LYS A 24 -15.34 -8.54 -6.46
C LYS A 24 -14.17 -8.50 -7.45
N ILE A 25 -12.92 -8.37 -6.97
CA ILE A 25 -11.72 -8.47 -7.81
C ILE A 25 -11.27 -9.93 -7.78
N PRO A 26 -11.18 -10.63 -8.91
CA PRO A 26 -10.57 -11.95 -8.97
C PRO A 26 -9.07 -11.90 -8.59
N LEU A 27 -8.55 -12.95 -7.95
CA LEU A 27 -7.16 -13.02 -7.48
C LEU A 27 -6.15 -12.92 -8.63
N ASP A 28 -6.43 -13.56 -9.76
CA ASP A 28 -5.64 -13.50 -10.99
C ASP A 28 -5.55 -12.07 -11.54
N ILE A 29 -6.67 -11.32 -11.54
CA ILE A 29 -6.69 -9.92 -11.94
C ILE A 29 -5.87 -9.05 -10.98
N PHE A 30 -6.02 -9.24 -9.66
CA PHE A 30 -5.22 -8.52 -8.69
C PHE A 30 -3.72 -8.84 -8.85
N LYS A 31 -3.37 -10.11 -9.06
CA LYS A 31 -2.01 -10.56 -9.30
C LYS A 31 -1.42 -9.89 -10.54
N GLU A 32 -2.15 -9.81 -11.64
CA GLU A 32 -1.73 -9.12 -12.86
C GLU A 32 -1.47 -7.63 -12.61
N ILE A 33 -2.35 -6.95 -11.87
CA ILE A 33 -2.16 -5.54 -11.49
C ILE A 33 -0.86 -5.37 -10.67
N VAL A 34 -0.63 -6.23 -9.67
CA VAL A 34 0.57 -6.16 -8.84
C VAL A 34 1.83 -6.44 -9.66
N GLN A 35 1.83 -7.48 -10.50
CA GLN A 35 2.99 -7.91 -11.28
C GLN A 35 3.32 -6.93 -12.43
N SER A 36 2.32 -6.23 -12.96
CA SER A 36 2.50 -5.19 -13.98
C SER A 36 2.97 -3.84 -13.41
N SER A 37 2.88 -3.64 -12.09
CA SER A 37 3.34 -2.40 -11.45
C SER A 37 4.82 -2.11 -11.72
N LYS A 38 5.16 -0.82 -11.80
CA LYS A 38 6.52 -0.35 -12.08
C LYS A 38 7.00 0.47 -10.91
N GLU A 39 8.29 0.35 -10.64
CA GLU A 39 8.92 1.15 -9.60
C GLU A 39 8.74 2.63 -9.94
N ASN A 40 8.41 3.45 -8.95
CA ASN A 40 8.24 4.90 -9.10
C ASN A 40 7.01 5.26 -9.97
N CYS A 41 6.06 4.34 -10.12
CA CYS A 41 4.81 4.56 -10.83
C CYS A 41 3.63 3.97 -10.03
N LEU A 42 2.55 4.73 -9.90
CA LEU A 42 1.33 4.20 -9.29
C LEU A 42 0.61 3.25 -10.27
N PRO A 43 -0.01 2.16 -9.77
CA PRO A 43 -0.09 1.78 -8.37
C PRO A 43 1.17 1.06 -7.84
N GLU A 44 1.51 1.25 -6.56
CA GLU A 44 2.54 0.49 -5.84
C GLU A 44 1.93 -0.29 -4.67
N PHE A 45 2.43 -1.50 -4.45
CA PHE A 45 1.87 -2.44 -3.47
C PHE A 45 2.98 -2.98 -2.56
N TYR A 46 2.83 -2.84 -1.25
CA TYR A 46 3.81 -3.35 -0.29
C TYR A 46 3.18 -4.31 0.71
N VAL A 47 3.99 -5.27 1.15
CA VAL A 47 3.71 -6.09 2.33
C VAL A 47 4.61 -5.63 3.46
N ILE A 48 4.07 -5.68 4.68
CA ILE A 48 4.79 -5.38 5.90
C ILE A 48 5.00 -6.70 6.64
N SER A 49 6.23 -7.03 6.97
CA SER A 49 6.59 -8.24 7.70
C SER A 49 7.36 -7.94 8.97
N GLU A 50 7.29 -8.86 9.93
CA GLU A 50 8.10 -8.85 11.14
C GLU A 50 8.47 -10.29 11.52
N GLN A 51 9.77 -10.55 11.70
CA GLN A 51 10.29 -11.89 12.02
C GLN A 51 9.78 -12.98 11.05
N GLY A 52 9.70 -12.65 9.75
CA GLY A 52 9.22 -13.56 8.70
C GLY A 52 7.70 -13.75 8.63
N LYS A 53 6.91 -13.06 9.47
CA LYS A 53 5.44 -13.10 9.42
C LYS A 53 4.89 -11.83 8.79
N TYR A 54 3.89 -11.95 7.92
CA TYR A 54 3.17 -10.79 7.39
C TYR A 54 2.27 -10.21 8.48
N ILE A 55 2.40 -8.89 8.70
CA ILE A 55 1.66 -8.15 9.72
C ILE A 55 0.82 -7.02 9.13
N GLY A 56 1.01 -6.69 7.85
CA GLY A 56 0.27 -5.60 7.21
C GLY A 56 0.60 -5.44 5.74
N TYR A 57 0.01 -4.41 5.15
CA TYR A 57 0.15 -4.08 3.74
C TYR A 57 0.03 -2.57 3.53
N ILE A 58 0.46 -2.10 2.36
CA ILE A 58 0.27 -0.74 1.86
C ILE A 58 -0.15 -0.84 0.39
N LEU A 59 -1.27 -0.21 0.04
CA LEU A 59 -1.74 -0.05 -1.32
C LEU A 59 -1.68 1.44 -1.65
N LEU A 60 -0.78 1.86 -2.54
CA LEU A 60 -0.74 3.21 -3.10
C LEU A 60 -1.32 3.12 -4.51
N LEU A 61 -2.55 3.59 -4.71
CA LEU A 61 -3.30 3.31 -5.94
C LEU A 61 -3.26 4.46 -6.94
N ALA A 62 -3.47 5.69 -6.47
CA ALA A 62 -3.49 6.89 -7.29
C ALA A 62 -3.23 8.16 -6.46
N ASP A 63 -2.69 9.20 -7.09
CA ASP A 63 -2.54 10.52 -6.46
C ASP A 63 -3.75 11.44 -6.71
N LYS A 64 -4.53 11.15 -7.75
CA LYS A 64 -5.78 11.85 -8.08
C LYS A 64 -6.93 10.87 -8.13
N LYS A 65 -8.14 11.37 -7.85
CA LYS A 65 -9.34 10.50 -7.76
C LYS A 65 -9.71 9.88 -9.10
N GLU A 66 -9.50 10.63 -10.18
CA GLU A 66 -9.74 10.22 -11.57
C GLU A 66 -8.80 9.10 -12.04
N ASP A 67 -7.61 8.99 -11.45
CA ASP A 67 -6.59 8.01 -11.83
C ASP A 67 -6.71 6.69 -11.04
N ILE A 68 -7.71 6.57 -10.15
CA ILE A 68 -7.90 5.36 -9.34
C ILE A 68 -8.20 4.18 -10.28
N PRO A 69 -7.37 3.12 -10.27
CA PRO A 69 -7.60 1.95 -11.11
C PRO A 69 -8.90 1.26 -10.68
N LYS A 70 -9.80 1.03 -11.63
CA LYS A 70 -10.98 0.21 -11.35
C LYS A 70 -10.53 -1.20 -10.98
N PRO A 71 -11.15 -1.83 -9.98
CA PRO A 71 -12.38 -1.42 -9.28
C PRO A 71 -12.14 -0.80 -7.90
N PHE A 72 -10.94 -0.30 -7.60
CA PHE A 72 -10.69 0.39 -6.35
C PHE A 72 -11.44 1.74 -6.29
N THR A 73 -11.71 2.23 -5.08
CA THR A 73 -12.48 3.48 -4.86
C THR A 73 -11.77 4.49 -3.96
N PHE A 74 -10.53 4.21 -3.57
CA PHE A 74 -9.73 5.03 -2.68
C PHE A 74 -8.33 5.27 -3.28
N LEU A 75 -7.64 6.31 -2.78
CA LEU A 75 -6.31 6.70 -3.26
C LEU A 75 -5.21 5.78 -2.71
N ALA A 76 -5.31 5.43 -1.43
CA ALA A 76 -4.40 4.52 -0.75
C ALA A 76 -5.08 3.88 0.48
N CYS A 77 -4.51 2.78 0.95
CA CYS A 77 -4.90 2.10 2.20
C CYS A 77 -3.68 1.39 2.78
N HIS A 78 -3.54 1.35 4.10
CA HIS A 78 -2.55 0.51 4.77
C HIS A 78 -3.15 -0.13 6.03
N ASN A 79 -2.55 -1.21 6.51
CA ASN A 79 -3.00 -1.90 7.72
C ASN A 79 -2.46 -1.25 9.02
N GLY A 80 -2.32 0.08 9.06
CA GLY A 80 -1.64 0.78 10.15
C GLY A 80 -2.42 0.77 11.46
N ASP A 81 -3.74 0.94 11.37
CA ASP A 81 -4.64 1.10 12.52
C ASP A 81 -4.71 -0.12 13.45
N THR A 82 -4.29 -1.30 12.95
CA THR A 82 -4.26 -2.54 13.73
C THR A 82 -2.90 -2.79 14.39
N LEU A 83 -1.93 -1.91 14.15
CA LEU A 83 -0.55 -2.04 14.62
C LEU A 83 -0.25 -1.02 15.75
N PRO A 84 0.79 -1.24 16.57
CA PRO A 84 1.20 -0.27 17.57
C PRO A 84 1.47 1.11 16.96
N LYS A 85 1.14 2.18 17.69
CA LYS A 85 1.29 3.58 17.23
C LYS A 85 2.66 3.88 16.62
N GLU A 86 3.75 3.39 17.23
CA GLU A 86 5.11 3.58 16.70
C GLU A 86 5.33 2.88 15.35
N THR A 87 4.72 1.72 15.15
CA THR A 87 4.76 0.97 13.88
C THR A 87 3.94 1.67 12.82
N HIS A 88 2.74 2.12 13.18
CA HIS A 88 1.86 2.91 12.31
C HIS A 88 2.56 4.19 11.84
N LYS A 89 3.18 4.94 12.75
CA LYS A 89 3.97 6.13 12.41
C LYS A 89 5.09 5.82 11.42
N LYS A 90 5.85 4.74 11.61
CA LYS A 90 6.92 4.32 10.68
C LYS A 90 6.38 3.98 9.29
N ILE A 91 5.21 3.36 9.20
CA ILE A 91 4.54 3.06 7.92
C ILE A 91 4.17 4.37 7.22
N LEU A 92 3.59 5.33 7.94
CA LEU A 92 3.24 6.63 7.37
C LEU A 92 4.47 7.45 6.95
N GLU A 93 5.56 7.40 7.72
CA GLU A 93 6.84 8.05 7.36
C GLU A 93 7.43 7.44 6.08
N PHE A 94 7.35 6.10 5.94
CA PHE A 94 7.72 5.41 4.70
C PHE A 94 6.87 5.88 3.52
N ILE A 95 5.54 5.90 3.68
CA ILE A 95 4.59 6.34 2.64
C ILE A 95 4.90 7.79 2.25
N GLY A 96 5.02 8.70 3.23
CA GLY A 96 5.32 10.11 3.00
C GLY A 96 6.62 10.28 2.21
N LYS A 97 7.70 9.63 2.63
CA LYS A 97 8.99 9.69 1.92
C LYS A 97 8.88 9.15 0.48
N ARG A 98 8.24 7.98 0.28
CA ARG A 98 8.07 7.37 -1.04
C ARG A 98 7.26 8.25 -1.98
N CYS A 99 6.17 8.83 -1.48
CA CYS A 99 5.31 9.75 -2.23
C CYS A 99 6.02 11.06 -2.59
N ARG A 100 6.82 11.63 -1.67
CA ARG A 100 7.59 12.86 -1.93
C ARG A 100 8.64 12.66 -3.02
N VAL A 101 9.39 11.56 -3.00
CA VAL A 101 10.38 11.23 -4.03
C VAL A 101 9.75 11.14 -5.43
N ASN A 102 8.50 10.67 -5.50
CA ASN A 102 7.78 10.45 -6.76
C ASN A 102 6.81 11.57 -7.14
N ASN A 103 6.78 12.68 -6.40
CA ASN A 103 5.85 13.81 -6.59
C ASN A 103 4.36 13.43 -6.47
N TRP A 104 4.01 12.41 -5.69
CA TRP A 104 2.63 12.06 -5.34
C TRP A 104 2.16 12.90 -4.17
N ASN A 105 1.88 14.17 -4.46
CA ASN A 105 1.69 15.21 -3.44
C ASN A 105 0.44 14.98 -2.59
N LYS A 106 -0.64 14.45 -3.17
CA LYS A 106 -1.87 14.20 -2.42
C LYS A 106 -1.69 13.04 -1.45
N LEU A 107 -1.05 11.96 -1.90
CA LEU A 107 -0.72 10.82 -1.04
C LEU A 107 0.27 11.20 0.07
N ALA A 108 1.31 11.98 -0.25
CA ALA A 108 2.25 12.49 0.75
C ALA A 108 1.53 13.33 1.81
N TRP A 109 0.67 14.26 1.38
CA TRP A 109 -0.12 15.09 2.28
C TRP A 109 -1.04 14.26 3.18
N LEU A 110 -1.71 13.23 2.65
CA LEU A 110 -2.56 12.33 3.46
C LEU A 110 -1.76 11.65 4.58
N ALA A 111 -0.60 11.08 4.26
CA ALA A 111 0.25 10.44 5.25
C ALA A 111 0.74 11.43 6.33
N GLU A 112 1.13 12.64 5.93
CA GLU A 112 1.55 13.70 6.86
C GLU A 112 0.43 14.17 7.79
N GLN A 113 -0.79 14.28 7.27
CA GLN A 113 -1.97 14.63 8.09
C GLN A 113 -2.30 13.54 9.10
N GLU A 114 -2.18 12.28 8.72
CA GLU A 114 -2.43 11.17 9.62
C GLU A 114 -1.37 11.11 10.74
N ILE A 115 -0.09 11.35 10.43
CA ILE A 115 0.97 11.45 11.45
C ILE A 115 0.67 12.55 12.48
N GLN A 116 0.10 13.69 12.05
CA GLN A 116 -0.25 14.79 12.96
C GLN A 116 -1.40 14.43 13.91
N GLN A 117 -2.22 13.43 13.55
CA GLN A 117 -3.38 12.98 14.32
C GLN A 117 -3.07 11.78 15.23
N LEU A 118 -1.90 11.14 15.06
CA LEU A 118 -1.44 10.01 15.87
C LEU A 118 -1.06 10.43 17.29
#